data_AF-A0A392QVT4-F1
#
_entry.id   AF-A0A392QVT4-F1
#
_cell.length_a   1.000
_cell.length_b   1.000
_cell.length_c   1.000
_cell.angle_alpha   90.00
_cell.angle_beta   90.00
_cell.angle_gamma   90.00
#
_symmetry.space_group_name_H-M   'P 1'
#
loop_
_entity.id
_entity.type
_entity.pdbx_description
1 polymer ?
#
loop_
_entity_poly.entity_id
_entity_poly.type
_entity_poly.pdbx_seq_one_letter_code
_entity_poly.pdbx_strand_id
1 'polypeptide(L)'
;MESTSAPVIQNPINPLDLPPIVNVGKSLVCTGDTMKFNIGLIKLLPKKMVDFESLKLNDFDIEELFINQGWKRYFDMLNGPIYSNMVKEFWMKAQVFDEVSARMEEESLVRENPSLKDKTRKEMGLEEFNGTVIKSVLVGLEITISRAHF
;
A
#
# COMPACT_ATOMS: atom_id res chain seq x y z
N MET A 1 22.62 22.50 3.15
CA MET A 1 21.70 21.49 3.70
C MET A 1 21.54 20.45 2.61
N GLU A 2 22.26 19.33 2.71
CA GLU A 2 22.12 18.22 1.78
C GLU A 2 20.84 17.48 2.10
N SER A 3 19.86 17.51 1.19
CA SER A 3 18.73 16.59 1.24
C SER A 3 19.25 15.19 0.94
N THR A 4 19.25 14.32 1.95
CA THR A 4 19.47 12.90 1.74
C THR A 4 18.23 12.33 1.06
N SER A 5 18.26 12.21 -0.25
CA SER A 5 17.27 11.43 -0.98
C SER A 5 17.53 9.96 -0.66
N ALA A 6 16.50 9.25 -0.18
CA ALA A 6 16.55 7.80 -0.04
C ALA A 6 16.94 7.17 -1.38
N PRO A 7 17.74 6.08 -1.41
CA PRO A 7 18.12 5.44 -2.65
C PRO A 7 16.86 4.92 -3.35
N VAL A 8 16.54 5.52 -4.49
CA VAL A 8 15.53 4.98 -5.40
C VAL A 8 16.10 3.68 -5.94
N ILE A 9 15.60 2.55 -5.44
CA ILE A 9 15.81 1.26 -6.07
C ILE A 9 15.07 1.35 -7.42
N GLN A 10 15.80 1.65 -8.49
CA GLN A 10 15.28 1.60 -9.84
C GLN A 10 15.01 0.12 -10.15
N ASN A 11 13.74 -0.30 -10.01
CA ASN A 11 13.27 -1.52 -10.64
C ASN A 11 13.40 -1.31 -12.17
N PRO A 12 14.26 -2.06 -12.89
CA PRO A 12 14.58 -1.78 -14.30
C PRO A 12 13.40 -1.96 -15.28
N ILE A 13 12.22 -2.37 -14.80
CA ILE A 13 11.05 -2.67 -15.62
C ILE A 13 9.80 -2.13 -14.91
N ASN A 14 9.57 -0.83 -15.01
CA ASN A 14 8.29 -0.21 -14.64
C ASN A 14 7.79 0.70 -15.78
N PRO A 15 7.36 0.12 -16.92
CA PRO A 15 6.90 0.89 -18.08
C PRO A 15 5.63 1.70 -17.82
N LEU A 16 4.95 1.45 -16.69
CA LEU A 16 3.69 2.08 -16.30
C LEU A 16 3.87 3.19 -15.26
N ASP A 17 5.11 3.49 -14.87
CA ASP A 17 5.44 4.48 -13.83
C ASP A 17 4.66 4.27 -12.52
N LEU A 18 4.43 2.99 -12.17
CA LEU A 18 3.68 2.60 -10.99
C LEU A 18 4.50 2.85 -9.70
N PRO A 19 3.83 3.10 -8.57
CA PRO A 19 4.53 3.23 -7.29
C PRO A 19 5.38 1.99 -6.95
N PRO A 20 6.54 2.14 -6.26
CA PRO A 20 7.42 1.02 -5.91
C PRO A 20 6.78 -0.10 -5.09
N ILE A 21 5.63 0.18 -4.48
CA ILE A 21 4.85 -0.80 -3.71
C ILE A 21 4.11 -1.81 -4.61
N VAL A 22 4.06 -1.59 -5.92
CA VAL A 22 3.35 -2.46 -6.87
C VAL A 22 4.32 -3.48 -7.47
N ASN A 23 3.95 -4.76 -7.42
CA ASN A 23 4.71 -5.82 -8.06
C ASN A 23 4.44 -5.83 -9.57
N VAL A 24 5.38 -5.29 -10.35
CA VAL A 24 5.28 -5.22 -11.82
C VAL A 24 5.80 -6.52 -12.46
N GLY A 25 5.20 -6.92 -13.59
CA GLY A 25 5.64 -8.07 -14.39
C GLY A 25 4.96 -9.41 -14.04
N LYS A 26 4.05 -9.42 -13.07
CA LYS A 26 3.18 -10.58 -12.76
C LYS A 26 1.82 -10.43 -13.45
N SER A 27 1.15 -11.56 -13.70
CA SER A 27 -0.24 -11.58 -14.19
C SER A 27 -1.19 -10.97 -13.16
N LEU A 28 -2.31 -10.41 -13.61
CA LEU A 28 -3.35 -9.89 -12.73
C LEU A 28 -3.97 -11.02 -11.90
N VAL A 29 -4.19 -10.76 -10.60
CA VAL A 29 -4.72 -11.76 -9.65
C VAL A 29 -6.06 -11.30 -9.09
N CYS A 30 -7.04 -12.21 -9.02
CA CYS A 30 -8.29 -11.97 -8.32
C CYS A 30 -8.26 -12.63 -6.95
N THR A 31 -8.32 -11.83 -5.88
CA THR A 31 -8.42 -12.33 -4.50
C THR A 31 -9.73 -11.87 -3.85
N GLY A 32 -10.24 -12.71 -2.94
CA GLY A 32 -11.35 -12.34 -2.07
C GLY A 32 -10.89 -11.45 -0.92
N ASP A 33 -11.85 -11.02 -0.10
CA ASP A 33 -11.59 -10.24 1.09
C ASP A 33 -11.01 -11.12 2.22
N THR A 34 -9.90 -10.68 2.80
CA THR A 34 -9.30 -11.32 3.98
C THR A 34 -10.09 -10.96 5.23
N MET A 35 -10.60 -9.72 5.31
CA MET A 35 -11.42 -9.24 6.40
C MET A 35 -12.86 -9.77 6.29
N LYS A 36 -13.45 -10.20 7.41
CA LYS A 36 -14.79 -10.82 7.46
C LYS A 36 -15.94 -9.85 7.77
N PHE A 37 -15.73 -8.56 7.57
CA PHE A 37 -16.73 -7.53 7.87
C PHE A 37 -17.01 -6.67 6.64
N ASN A 38 -18.13 -5.95 6.64
CA ASN A 38 -18.51 -5.12 5.50
C ASN A 38 -17.56 -3.92 5.33
N ILE A 39 -17.13 -3.63 4.09
CA ILE A 39 -16.26 -2.50 3.75
C ILE A 39 -16.79 -1.13 4.25
N GLY A 40 -18.12 -0.97 4.35
CA GLY A 40 -18.78 0.21 4.89
C GLY A 40 -18.49 0.47 6.37
N LEU A 41 -18.05 -0.54 7.12
CA LEU A 41 -17.66 -0.41 8.53
C LEU A 41 -16.26 0.21 8.69
N ILE A 42 -15.44 0.23 7.64
CA ILE A 42 -14.13 0.88 7.68
C ILE A 42 -14.33 2.40 7.68
N LYS A 43 -13.94 3.03 8.78
CA LYS A 43 -13.84 4.49 8.92
C LYS A 43 -12.41 4.91 8.64
N LEU A 44 -12.24 5.81 7.67
CA LEU A 44 -10.95 6.43 7.38
C LEU A 44 -10.92 7.81 8.02
N LEU A 45 -9.78 8.16 8.61
CA LEU A 45 -9.48 9.51 9.05
C LEU A 45 -8.46 10.10 8.07
N PRO A 46 -8.91 10.73 6.97
CA PRO A 46 -8.00 11.39 6.06
C PRO A 46 -7.41 12.63 6.73
N LYS A 47 -6.09 12.78 6.66
CA LYS A 47 -5.40 13.99 7.10
C LYS A 47 -5.12 14.86 5.88
N LYS A 48 -5.75 16.04 5.83
CA LYS A 48 -5.44 17.08 4.84
C LYS A 48 -4.19 17.85 5.29
N MET A 49 -3.38 18.32 4.34
CA MET A 49 -2.28 19.25 4.63
C MET A 49 -2.81 20.59 5.14
N VAL A 50 -3.88 21.07 4.49
CA VAL A 50 -4.58 22.30 4.85
C VAL A 50 -6.05 21.97 5.06
N ASP A 51 -6.49 21.99 6.31
CA ASP A 51 -7.84 21.63 6.71
C ASP A 51 -8.59 22.85 7.27
N PHE A 52 -9.16 23.65 6.37
CA PHE A 52 -9.95 24.83 6.76
C PHE A 52 -11.19 24.48 7.57
N GLU A 53 -11.77 23.30 7.36
CA GLU A 53 -12.92 22.81 8.14
C GLU A 53 -12.52 22.56 9.59
N SER A 54 -11.39 21.86 9.81
CA SER A 54 -10.83 21.68 11.15
C SER A 54 -10.44 23.01 11.79
N LEU A 55 -9.85 23.96 11.05
CA LEU A 55 -9.48 25.26 11.61
C LEU A 55 -10.71 26.05 12.05
N LYS A 56 -11.76 26.08 11.23
CA LYS A 56 -13.02 26.76 11.55
C LYS A 56 -13.73 26.17 12.76
N LEU A 57 -13.70 24.83 12.93
CA LEU A 57 -14.21 24.16 14.14
C LEU A 57 -13.44 24.52 15.42
N ASN A 58 -12.23 25.05 15.30
CA ASN A 58 -11.40 25.52 16.39
C ASN A 58 -11.35 27.07 16.46
N ASP A 59 -12.40 27.74 15.98
CA ASP A 59 -12.56 29.21 15.98
C ASP A 59 -11.55 29.99 15.12
N PHE A 60 -10.89 29.33 14.16
CA PHE A 60 -10.02 29.96 13.16
C PHE A 60 -10.68 29.98 11.77
N ASP A 61 -11.57 30.94 11.54
CA ASP A 61 -12.21 31.14 10.23
C ASP A 61 -11.36 32.05 9.32
N ILE A 62 -10.33 31.46 8.69
CA ILE A 62 -9.33 32.18 7.87
C ILE A 62 -9.36 31.77 6.38
N GLU A 63 -10.26 30.86 6.00
CA GLU A 63 -10.31 30.32 4.64
C GLU A 63 -10.52 31.42 3.59
N GLU A 64 -11.45 32.35 3.86
CA GLU A 64 -11.80 33.43 2.95
C GLU A 64 -10.60 34.35 2.65
N LEU A 65 -9.70 34.56 3.62
CA LEU A 65 -8.48 35.36 3.42
C LEU A 65 -7.61 34.78 2.32
N PHE A 66 -7.50 33.45 2.25
CA PHE A 66 -6.70 32.77 1.24
C PHE A 66 -7.43 32.61 -0.10
N ILE A 67 -8.76 32.42 -0.06
CA ILE A 67 -9.59 32.41 -1.26
C ILE A 67 -9.48 33.75 -1.99
N ASN A 68 -9.57 34.87 -1.26
CA ASN A 68 -9.47 36.22 -1.82
C ASN A 68 -8.09 36.52 -2.43
N GLN A 69 -7.04 35.84 -1.96
CA GLN A 69 -5.70 35.91 -2.55
C GLN A 69 -5.50 34.97 -3.76
N GLY A 70 -6.50 34.15 -4.10
CA GLY A 70 -6.43 33.18 -5.20
C GLY A 70 -5.72 31.86 -4.88
N TRP A 71 -5.48 31.55 -3.60
CA TRP A 71 -4.69 30.38 -3.19
C TRP A 71 -5.49 29.07 -3.13
N LYS A 72 -6.81 29.12 -3.30
CA LYS A 72 -7.68 27.95 -3.16
C LYS A 72 -7.21 26.75 -4.00
N ARG A 73 -6.86 26.98 -5.27
CA ARG A 73 -6.41 25.92 -6.18
C ARG A 73 -5.10 25.29 -5.75
N TYR A 74 -4.21 26.06 -5.14
CA TYR A 74 -2.95 25.55 -4.59
C TYR A 74 -3.19 24.63 -3.40
N PHE A 75 -4.11 24.99 -2.48
CA PHE A 75 -4.47 24.12 -1.36
C PHE A 75 -5.24 22.88 -1.78
N ASP A 76 -6.14 22.99 -2.76
CA ASP A 76 -6.82 21.85 -3.35
C ASP A 76 -5.80 20.86 -3.96
N MET A 77 -4.78 21.38 -4.64
CA MET A 77 -3.67 20.59 -5.19
C MET A 77 -2.81 19.95 -4.09
N LEU A 78 -2.47 20.70 -3.03
CA LEU A 78 -1.67 20.17 -1.90
C LEU A 78 -2.39 19.06 -1.14
N ASN A 79 -3.70 19.22 -0.92
CA ASN A 79 -4.50 18.20 -0.26
C ASN A 79 -4.67 16.96 -1.14
N GLY A 80 -4.76 17.17 -2.45
CA GLY A 80 -4.90 16.11 -3.43
C GLY A 80 -6.22 15.33 -3.30
N PRO A 81 -6.49 14.43 -4.26
CA PRO A 81 -7.61 13.51 -4.15
C PRO A 81 -7.36 12.47 -3.06
N ILE A 82 -8.38 12.17 -2.25
CA ILE A 82 -8.36 11.06 -1.31
C ILE A 82 -9.17 9.91 -1.90
N TYR A 83 -8.49 8.85 -2.31
CA TYR A 83 -9.10 7.64 -2.87
C TYR A 83 -9.61 6.71 -1.76
N SER A 84 -10.63 7.16 -1.02
CA SER A 84 -11.14 6.46 0.17
C SER A 84 -11.56 5.01 -0.12
N ASN A 85 -12.28 4.75 -1.21
CA ASN A 85 -12.68 3.39 -1.59
C ASN A 85 -11.48 2.49 -1.89
N MET A 86 -10.48 3.01 -2.61
CA MET A 86 -9.25 2.27 -2.90
C MET A 86 -8.50 1.88 -1.62
N VAL A 87 -8.41 2.81 -0.65
CA VAL A 87 -7.79 2.53 0.66
C VAL A 87 -8.60 1.50 1.44
N LYS A 88 -9.94 1.57 1.41
CA LYS A 88 -10.79 0.57 2.07
C LYS A 88 -10.64 -0.81 1.43
N GLU A 89 -10.66 -0.89 0.10
CA GLU A 89 -10.43 -2.13 -0.64
C GLU A 89 -9.06 -2.75 -0.35
N PHE A 90 -8.02 -1.91 -0.30
CA PHE A 90 -6.69 -2.34 0.12
C PHE A 90 -6.73 -3.03 1.48
N TRP A 91 -7.36 -2.42 2.49
CA TRP A 91 -7.44 -2.97 3.84
C TRP A 91 -8.35 -4.19 3.96
N MET A 92 -9.42 -4.27 3.16
CA MET A 92 -10.29 -5.45 3.10
C MET A 92 -9.53 -6.70 2.64
N LYS A 93 -8.56 -6.53 1.74
CA LYS A 93 -7.76 -7.61 1.15
C LYS A 93 -6.35 -7.72 1.75
N ALA A 94 -6.00 -6.84 2.68
CA ALA A 94 -4.67 -6.81 3.26
C ALA A 94 -4.45 -8.03 4.16
N GLN A 95 -3.28 -8.63 4.04
CA GLN A 95 -2.78 -9.67 4.92
C GLN A 95 -1.34 -9.38 5.33
N VAL A 96 -1.02 -9.71 6.57
CA VAL A 96 0.36 -9.66 7.07
C VAL A 96 1.04 -10.95 6.64
N PHE A 97 2.15 -10.81 5.91
CA PHE A 97 3.02 -11.92 5.54
C PHE A 97 4.27 -11.86 6.42
N ASP A 98 4.32 -12.74 7.41
CA ASP A 98 5.39 -12.87 8.38
C ASP A 98 6.18 -14.18 8.20
N GLU A 99 7.16 -14.42 9.07
CA GLU A 99 8.00 -15.62 9.01
C GLU A 99 7.20 -16.92 9.16
N VAL A 100 6.15 -16.90 10.00
CA VAL A 100 5.26 -18.06 10.18
C VAL A 100 4.49 -18.34 8.89
N SER A 101 3.96 -17.30 8.25
CA SER A 101 3.27 -17.40 6.96
C SER A 101 4.21 -17.94 5.86
N ALA A 102 5.45 -17.46 5.82
CA ALA A 102 6.46 -17.94 4.88
C ALA A 102 6.76 -19.43 5.08
N ARG A 103 6.93 -19.87 6.32
CA ARG A 103 7.16 -21.29 6.64
C ARG A 103 5.93 -22.16 6.31
N MET A 104 4.72 -21.69 6.61
CA MET A 104 3.49 -22.43 6.27
C MET A 104 3.32 -22.60 4.75
N GLU A 105 3.71 -21.60 3.96
CA GLU A 105 3.72 -21.66 2.50
C GLU A 105 4.67 -22.75 1.98
N GLU A 106 5.90 -22.82 2.53
CA GLU A 106 6.87 -23.89 2.21
C GLU A 106 6.34 -25.27 2.60
N GLU A 107 5.86 -25.42 3.84
CA GLU A 107 5.33 -26.70 4.33
C GLU A 107 4.13 -27.19 3.51
N SER A 108 3.28 -26.27 3.04
CA SER A 108 2.14 -26.59 2.17
C SER A 108 2.61 -27.07 0.80
N LEU A 109 3.60 -26.41 0.19
CA LEU A 109 4.20 -26.83 -1.07
C LEU A 109 4.91 -28.19 -0.98
N VAL A 110 5.64 -28.44 0.11
CA VAL A 110 6.28 -29.74 0.35
C VAL A 110 5.24 -30.84 0.57
N ARG A 111 4.09 -30.53 1.20
CA ARG A 111 2.99 -31.48 1.37
C ARG A 111 2.36 -31.86 0.02
N GLU A 112 2.19 -30.90 -0.88
CA GLU A 112 1.67 -31.16 -2.23
C GLU A 112 2.70 -31.86 -3.12
N ASN A 113 3.98 -31.50 -2.98
CA ASN A 113 5.08 -32.09 -3.72
C ASN A 113 6.26 -32.47 -2.81
N PRO A 114 6.30 -33.72 -2.31
CA PRO A 114 7.36 -34.19 -1.41
C PRO A 114 8.78 -34.11 -1.96
N SER A 115 8.96 -33.99 -3.29
CA SER A 115 10.28 -33.84 -3.93
C SER A 115 10.93 -32.48 -3.68
N LEU A 116 10.17 -31.51 -3.17
CA LEU A 116 10.67 -30.19 -2.78
C LEU A 116 11.27 -30.16 -1.38
N LYS A 117 11.21 -31.28 -0.65
CA LYS A 117 11.82 -31.39 0.67
C LYS A 117 13.32 -31.05 0.59
N ASP A 118 13.80 -30.27 1.55
CA ASP A 118 15.19 -29.80 1.68
C ASP A 118 15.67 -28.82 0.59
N LYS A 119 14.80 -28.35 -0.31
CA LYS A 119 15.11 -27.27 -1.26
C LYS A 119 15.00 -25.90 -0.60
N THR A 120 15.71 -24.92 -1.13
CA THR A 120 15.56 -23.51 -0.74
C THR A 120 14.25 -22.92 -1.30
N ARG A 121 13.72 -21.84 -0.69
CA ARG A 121 12.52 -21.13 -1.19
C ARG A 121 12.60 -20.81 -2.68
N LYS A 122 13.75 -20.29 -3.12
CA LYS A 122 14.00 -19.92 -4.51
C LYS A 122 13.94 -21.13 -5.45
N GLU A 123 14.49 -22.28 -5.02
CA GLU A 123 14.40 -23.53 -5.78
C GLU A 123 13.00 -24.13 -5.79
N MET A 124 12.16 -23.81 -4.79
CA MET A 124 10.73 -24.11 -4.80
C MET A 124 9.91 -23.15 -5.68
N GLY A 125 10.53 -22.11 -6.26
CA GLY A 125 9.85 -21.06 -7.01
C GLY A 125 9.14 -20.02 -6.13
N LEU A 126 9.44 -20.00 -4.83
CA LEU A 126 8.92 -19.01 -3.89
C LEU A 126 9.84 -17.79 -3.80
N GLU A 127 9.24 -16.63 -3.54
CA GLU A 127 9.97 -15.41 -3.23
C GLU A 127 10.75 -15.56 -1.92
N GLU A 128 11.97 -15.02 -1.88
CA GLU A 128 12.78 -14.96 -0.66
C GLU A 128 12.08 -14.13 0.43
N PHE A 129 12.12 -14.62 1.67
CA PHE A 129 11.56 -13.90 2.80
C PHE A 129 12.57 -12.87 3.32
N ASN A 130 12.32 -11.59 3.02
CA ASN A 130 13.19 -10.47 3.43
C ASN A 130 12.68 -9.73 4.67
N GLY A 131 11.63 -10.22 5.31
CA GLY A 131 11.02 -9.62 6.49
C GLY A 131 9.50 -9.50 6.40
N THR A 132 8.87 -9.08 7.49
CA THR A 132 7.42 -8.92 7.55
C THR A 132 6.95 -7.81 6.62
N VAL A 133 5.97 -8.13 5.78
CA VAL A 133 5.35 -7.21 4.83
C VAL A 133 3.83 -7.28 4.89
N ILE A 134 3.16 -6.23 4.44
CA ILE A 134 1.72 -6.26 4.18
C ILE A 134 1.54 -6.51 2.69
N LYS A 135 0.82 -7.59 2.35
CA LYS A 135 0.42 -7.89 0.98
C LYS A 135 -1.06 -7.58 0.81
N SER A 136 -1.44 -7.01 -0.33
CA SER A 136 -2.83 -6.83 -0.72
C SER A 136 -2.95 -6.86 -2.23
N VAL A 137 -4.17 -6.97 -2.75
CA VAL A 137 -4.44 -6.93 -4.19
C VAL A 137 -5.46 -5.84 -4.48
N LEU A 138 -5.08 -4.90 -5.33
CA LEU A 138 -5.91 -3.76 -5.72
C LEU A 138 -6.03 -3.73 -7.23
N VAL A 139 -7.25 -3.85 -7.76
CA VAL A 139 -7.54 -3.85 -9.20
C VAL A 139 -6.69 -4.89 -9.97
N GLY A 140 -6.46 -6.05 -9.35
CA GLY A 140 -5.65 -7.13 -9.93
C GLY A 140 -4.14 -6.98 -9.74
N LEU A 141 -3.66 -5.84 -9.25
CA LEU A 141 -2.25 -5.57 -8.99
C LEU A 141 -1.89 -6.00 -7.57
N GLU A 142 -0.84 -6.80 -7.43
CA GLU A 142 -0.30 -7.16 -6.13
C GLU A 142 0.50 -5.98 -5.57
N ILE A 143 0.14 -5.58 -4.36
CA ILE A 143 0.77 -4.50 -3.61
C ILE A 143 1.50 -5.10 -2.41
N THR A 144 2.76 -4.74 -2.24
CA THR A 144 3.57 -5.12 -1.09
C THR A 144 4.08 -3.87 -0.38
N ILE A 145 3.77 -3.74 0.90
CA ILE A 145 4.30 -2.67 1.76
C ILE A 145 5.27 -3.28 2.78
N SER A 146 6.54 -2.84 2.72
CA SER A 146 7.59 -3.21 3.67
C SER A 146 8.04 -1.98 4.47
N ARG A 147 8.96 -2.18 5.42
CA ARG A 147 9.59 -1.08 6.16
C ARG A 147 10.37 -0.10 5.28
N ALA A 148 10.79 -0.51 4.07
CA ALA A 148 11.54 0.36 3.17
C ALA A 148 10.69 1.47 2.53
N HIS A 149 9.36 1.42 2.69
CA HIS A 149 8.43 2.41 2.13
C HIS A 149 8.06 3.55 3.10
N PHE A 150 8.63 3.55 4.31
CA PHE A 150 8.47 4.57 5.34
C PHE A 150 9.82 5.22 5.65
#